data_AF-A0A2V6VS93-F1
#
_entry.id   AF-A0A2V6VS93-F1
#
_cell.length_a   1.000
_cell.length_b   1.000
_cell.length_c   1.000
_cell.angle_alpha   90.00
_cell.angle_beta   90.00
_cell.angle_gamma   90.00
#
_symmetry.space_group_name_H-M   'P 1'
#
loop_
_entity.id
_entity.type
_entity.pdbx_description
1 polymer ?
#
loop_
_entity_poly.entity_id
_entity_poly.type
_entity_poly.pdbx_seq_one_letter_code
_entity_poly.pdbx_strand_id
1 'polypeptide(L)'
;MIQRRYVIALTAAAGLAFALGTAWGAELRGRMTLASGQPAANEMIKLKDKEIGKTDGAGAYLLNLPAGKHTLTVKGQPIDVQVSPNGSRQDVRLK
;
A
#
# COMPACT_ATOMS: atom_id res chain seq x y z
N MET A 1 -10.03 30.50 30.07
CA MET A 1 -10.70 30.09 28.82
C MET A 1 -9.78 29.15 28.07
N ILE A 2 -10.21 27.91 27.83
CA ILE A 2 -9.39 26.76 27.42
C ILE A 2 -9.71 26.42 25.97
N GLN A 3 -8.70 26.35 25.09
CA GLN A 3 -8.83 25.77 23.75
C GLN A 3 -8.01 24.48 23.71
N ARG A 4 -8.71 23.33 23.80
CA ARG A 4 -8.15 21.98 23.78
C ARG A 4 -7.73 21.62 22.35
N ARG A 5 -6.42 21.49 22.13
CA ARG A 5 -5.85 20.92 20.90
C ARG A 5 -6.01 19.40 20.95
N TYR A 6 -6.85 18.85 20.08
CA TYR A 6 -6.97 17.40 19.85
C TYR A 6 -5.77 16.92 19.04
N VAL A 7 -4.78 16.34 19.70
CA VAL A 7 -3.74 15.55 19.05
C VAL A 7 -4.30 14.14 18.92
N ILE A 8 -4.81 13.78 17.74
CA ILE A 8 -5.24 12.41 17.47
C ILE A 8 -3.98 11.61 17.18
N ALA A 9 -3.52 10.88 18.19
CA ALA A 9 -2.54 9.82 18.05
C ALA A 9 -3.13 8.73 17.14
N LEU A 10 -2.53 8.52 15.97
CA LEU A 10 -2.84 7.36 15.15
C LEU A 10 -1.82 6.26 15.45
N THR A 11 -2.26 5.35 16.31
CA THR A 11 -1.65 4.04 16.51
C THR A 11 -1.67 3.26 15.20
N ALA A 12 -0.51 3.12 14.55
CA ALA A 12 -0.35 2.17 13.46
C ALA A 12 -0.35 0.75 14.06
N ALA A 13 -1.47 0.06 13.92
CA ALA A 13 -1.64 -1.31 14.37
C ALA A 13 -0.77 -2.28 13.56
N ALA A 14 -0.15 -3.20 14.28
CA ALA A 14 0.70 -4.28 13.80
C ALA A 14 0.02 -5.17 12.73
N GLY A 15 0.77 -5.51 11.69
CA GLY A 15 0.40 -6.55 10.72
C GLY A 15 1.38 -7.71 10.77
N LEU A 16 0.91 -8.87 11.20
CA LEU A 16 1.65 -10.12 11.37
C LEU A 16 2.47 -10.51 10.12
N ALA A 17 3.77 -10.75 10.33
CA ALA A 17 4.64 -11.38 9.35
C ALA A 17 4.33 -12.88 9.24
N PHE A 18 3.56 -13.27 8.23
CA PHE A 18 3.45 -14.68 7.84
C PHE A 18 4.69 -15.07 7.04
N ALA A 19 5.64 -15.72 7.72
CA ALA A 19 6.84 -16.29 7.13
C ALA A 19 6.50 -17.51 6.26
N LEU A 20 6.61 -17.38 4.93
CA LEU A 20 6.81 -18.48 4.00
C LEU A 20 7.82 -18.04 2.93
N GLY A 21 9.06 -18.50 3.09
CA GLY A 21 10.11 -18.37 2.09
C GLY A 21 10.92 -17.09 2.21
N THR A 22 12.22 -17.23 2.44
CA THR A 22 13.24 -16.20 2.24
C THR A 22 13.36 -15.82 0.76
N ALA A 23 12.29 -15.32 0.14
CA ALA A 23 12.43 -14.42 -0.99
C ALA A 23 12.84 -13.09 -0.37
N TRP A 24 13.99 -12.53 -0.76
CA TRP A 24 14.24 -11.12 -0.52
C TRP A 24 13.16 -10.35 -1.26
N GLY A 25 12.09 -10.03 -0.54
CA GLY A 25 11.12 -9.09 -1.04
C GLY A 25 11.82 -7.74 -1.13
N ALA A 26 11.63 -7.07 -2.25
CA ALA A 26 12.03 -5.71 -2.45
C ALA A 26 10.86 -4.78 -2.10
N GLU A 27 11.18 -3.62 -1.56
CA GLU A 27 10.18 -2.64 -1.15
C GLU A 27 9.50 -2.04 -2.39
N LEU A 28 8.17 -2.13 -2.45
CA LEU A 28 7.36 -1.35 -3.37
C LEU A 28 6.60 -0.30 -2.57
N ARG A 29 6.87 0.98 -2.87
CA ARG A 29 6.24 2.12 -2.18
C ARG A 29 5.63 3.12 -3.15
N GLY A 30 4.65 3.87 -2.68
CA GLY A 30 4.03 4.90 -3.50
C GLY A 30 2.80 5.51 -2.89
N ARG A 31 2.09 6.29 -3.69
CA ARG A 31 0.77 6.83 -3.37
C ARG A 31 -0.27 6.36 -4.36
N MET A 32 -1.42 5.96 -3.83
CA MET A 32 -2.62 5.66 -4.60
C MET A 32 -3.57 6.86 -4.53
N THR A 33 -4.06 7.27 -5.69
CA THR A 33 -5.03 8.37 -5.85
C THR A 33 -6.23 7.89 -6.63
N LEU A 34 -7.40 8.43 -6.32
CA LEU A 34 -8.62 8.20 -7.08
C LEU A 34 -8.64 9.07 -8.34
N ALA A 35 -9.51 8.73 -9.31
CA ALA A 35 -9.70 9.54 -10.51
C ALA A 35 -10.09 11.00 -10.19
N SER A 36 -10.79 11.22 -9.07
CA SER A 36 -11.14 12.55 -8.52
C SER A 36 -9.94 13.36 -8.00
N GLY A 37 -8.75 12.76 -7.92
CA GLY A 37 -7.55 13.38 -7.33
C GLY A 37 -7.45 13.25 -5.81
N GLN A 38 -8.47 12.68 -5.15
CA GLN A 38 -8.42 12.37 -3.71
C GLN A 38 -7.48 11.19 -3.43
N PRO A 39 -6.86 11.11 -2.24
CA PRO A 39 -6.10 9.93 -1.85
C PRO A 39 -7.02 8.71 -1.79
N ALA A 40 -6.56 7.60 -2.35
CA ALA A 40 -7.23 6.31 -2.23
C ALA A 40 -6.89 5.72 -0.87
N ALA A 41 -7.53 6.25 0.18
CA ALA A 41 -7.22 5.96 1.57
C ALA A 41 -7.90 4.69 2.07
N ASN A 42 -7.22 3.94 2.94
CA ASN A 42 -7.74 2.70 3.54
C ASN A 42 -8.21 1.65 2.52
N GLU A 43 -7.59 1.63 1.34
CA GLU A 43 -7.91 0.69 0.27
C GLU A 43 -7.12 -0.60 0.44
N MET A 44 -7.82 -1.73 0.39
CA MET A 44 -7.21 -3.06 0.48
C MET A 44 -6.47 -3.39 -0.81
N ILE A 45 -5.21 -3.80 -0.68
CA ILE A 45 -4.35 -4.21 -1.78
C ILE A 45 -4.23 -5.73 -1.75
N LYS A 46 -4.65 -6.37 -2.83
CA LYS A 46 -4.53 -7.81 -3.02
C LYS A 46 -3.49 -8.14 -4.07
N LEU A 47 -2.80 -9.26 -3.91
CA LEU A 47 -2.05 -9.91 -4.96
C LEU A 47 -2.75 -11.24 -5.25
N LYS A 48 -3.30 -11.38 -6.47
CA LYS A 48 -4.29 -12.43 -6.78
C LYS A 48 -5.46 -12.33 -5.77
N ASP A 49 -5.68 -13.35 -4.95
CA ASP A 49 -6.76 -13.39 -3.95
C ASP A 49 -6.30 -13.14 -2.52
N LYS A 50 -4.99 -12.90 -2.32
CA LYS A 50 -4.42 -12.68 -0.99
C LYS A 50 -4.27 -11.20 -0.69
N GLU A 51 -4.78 -10.77 0.46
CA GLU A 51 -4.48 -9.44 0.99
C GLU A 51 -3.01 -9.37 1.39
N ILE A 52 -2.29 -8.39 0.83
CA ILE A 52 -0.86 -8.17 1.08
C ILE A 52 -0.58 -6.84 1.77
N GLY A 53 -1.58 -5.97 1.87
CA GLY A 53 -1.45 -4.68 2.53
C GLY A 53 -2.66 -3.79 2.28
N LYS A 54 -2.57 -2.57 2.81
CA LYS A 54 -3.63 -1.56 2.73
C LYS A 54 -2.98 -0.18 2.62
N THR A 55 -3.62 0.73 1.90
CA THR A 55 -3.17 2.13 1.86
C THR A 55 -3.53 2.85 3.16
N ASP A 56 -2.72 3.84 3.54
CA ASP A 56 -2.97 4.68 4.72
C ASP A 56 -3.99 5.79 4.44
N GLY A 57 -4.23 6.67 5.43
CA GLY A 57 -5.15 7.81 5.30
C GLY A 57 -4.76 8.84 4.25
N ALA A 58 -3.51 8.86 3.81
CA ALA A 58 -2.99 9.72 2.74
C ALA A 58 -2.88 8.98 1.40
N GLY A 59 -3.34 7.72 1.33
CA GLY A 59 -3.23 6.86 0.15
C GLY A 59 -1.83 6.29 -0.05
N ALA A 60 -0.89 6.47 0.89
CA ALA A 60 0.44 5.90 0.77
C ALA A 60 0.41 4.40 1.07
N TYR A 61 1.32 3.66 0.43
CA TYR A 61 1.49 2.24 0.67
C TYR A 61 2.96 1.86 0.65
N LEU A 62 3.27 0.79 1.38
CA LEU A 62 4.56 0.12 1.41
C LEU A 62 4.29 -1.39 1.45
N LEU A 63 4.77 -2.10 0.43
CA LEU A 63 4.57 -3.53 0.26
C LEU A 63 5.93 -4.19 0.10
N ASN A 64 6.02 -5.45 0.53
CA ASN A 64 7.21 -6.25 0.34
C ASN A 64 6.91 -7.36 -0.68
N LEU A 65 7.49 -7.26 -1.88
CA LEU A 65 7.17 -8.13 -3.01
C LEU A 65 8.46 -8.61 -3.69
N PRO A 66 8.51 -9.85 -4.22
CA PRO A 66 9.66 -10.29 -5.02
C PRO A 66 9.91 -9.32 -6.18
N ALA A 67 11.18 -9.13 -6.57
CA ALA A 67 11.48 -8.38 -7.78
C ALA A 67 10.81 -9.03 -9.00
N GLY A 68 10.25 -8.20 -9.89
CA GLY A 68 9.51 -8.66 -11.06
C GLY A 68 8.21 -7.88 -11.29
N LYS A 69 7.46 -8.35 -12.29
CA LYS A 69 6.13 -7.84 -12.62
C LYS A 69 5.09 -8.51 -11.74
N HIS A 70 4.21 -7.72 -11.16
CA HIS A 70 3.06 -8.19 -10.39
C HIS A 70 1.81 -7.45 -10.81
N THR A 71 0.67 -8.13 -10.74
CA THR A 71 -0.65 -7.52 -10.94
C THR A 71 -1.36 -7.50 -9.59
N LEU A 72 -1.51 -6.30 -9.04
CA LEU A 72 -2.24 -6.06 -7.80
C LEU A 72 -3.72 -5.81 -8.10
N THR A 73 -4.59 -6.11 -7.16
CA THR A 73 -6.01 -5.79 -7.23
C THR A 73 -6.35 -4.83 -6.11
N VAL A 74 -6.84 -3.64 -6.47
CA VAL A 74 -7.25 -2.59 -5.54
C VAL A 74 -8.64 -2.13 -5.93
N LYS A 75 -9.61 -2.18 -5.02
CA LYS A 75 -11.04 -1.92 -5.32
C LYS A 75 -11.59 -2.72 -6.52
N GLY A 76 -11.08 -3.92 -6.75
CA GLY A 76 -11.44 -4.73 -7.91
C GLY A 76 -10.81 -4.28 -9.24
N GLN A 77 -9.96 -3.26 -9.23
CA GLN A 77 -9.18 -2.85 -10.40
C GLN A 77 -7.81 -3.54 -10.42
N PRO A 78 -7.41 -4.15 -11.55
CA PRO A 78 -6.08 -4.69 -11.72
C PRO A 78 -5.07 -3.55 -11.99
N ILE A 79 -3.93 -3.59 -11.30
CA ILE A 79 -2.84 -2.61 -11.38
C ILE A 79 -1.53 -3.35 -11.57
N ASP A 80 -0.89 -3.14 -12.72
CA ASP A 80 0.43 -3.71 -13.00
C ASP A 80 1.53 -2.85 -12.38
N VAL A 81 2.39 -3.50 -11.59
CA VAL A 81 3.53 -2.88 -10.92
C VAL A 81 4.80 -3.63 -11.24
N GLN A 82 5.91 -2.89 -11.31
CA GLN A 82 7.24 -3.45 -11.51
C GLN A 82 8.07 -3.20 -10.25
N VAL A 83 8.54 -4.28 -9.64
CA VAL A 83 9.40 -4.23 -8.47
C VAL A 83 10.83 -4.52 -8.91
N SER A 84 11.75 -3.60 -8.65
CA SER A 84 13.19 -3.78 -8.90
C SER A 84 13.84 -4.49 -7.70
N PRO A 85 14.96 -5.21 -7.89
CA PRO A 85 15.66 -5.90 -6.79
C PRO A 85 16.12 -4.99 -5.64
N ASN A 86 16.31 -3.70 -5.91
CA ASN A 86 16.69 -2.67 -4.94
C ASN A 86 15.48 -1.85 -4.42
N GLY A 87 14.26 -2.32 -4.69
CA GLY A 87 13.03 -1.60 -4.39
C GLY A 87 12.58 -0.67 -5.51
N SER A 88 11.29 -0.33 -5.49
CA SER A 88 10.62 0.51 -6.47
C SER A 88 9.76 1.55 -5.79
N ARG A 89 9.67 2.74 -6.41
CA ARG A 89 8.64 3.72 -6.12
C ARG A 89 7.73 3.90 -7.32
N GLN A 90 6.43 3.68 -7.15
CA GLN A 90 5.45 3.82 -8.21
C GLN A 90 4.17 4.44 -7.65
N ASP A 91 3.73 5.54 -8.22
CA ASP A 91 2.43 6.13 -7.86
C ASP A 91 1.35 5.55 -8.77
N VAL A 92 0.16 5.33 -8.22
CA VAL A 92 -0.96 4.67 -8.89
C VAL A 92 -2.18 5.59 -8.87
N ARG A 93 -2.86 5.67 -10.01
CA ARG A 93 -4.15 6.35 -10.13
C ARG A 93 -5.23 5.33 -10.46
N LEU A 94 -6.13 5.11 -9.52
CA LEU A 94 -7.33 4.29 -9.71
C LEU A 94 -8.31 5.05 -10.60
N LYS A 95 -9.00 4.31 -11.48
CA LYS A 95 -9.99 4.87 -12.40
C LYS A 95 -11.37 5.00 -11.76
#